data_AF-A0A1E4TR80-F1
#
_entry.id   AF-A0A1E4TR80-F1
#
_cell.length_a   1.000
_cell.length_b   1.000
_cell.length_c   1.000
_cell.angle_alpha   90.00
_cell.angle_beta   90.00
_cell.angle_gamma   90.00
#
_symmetry.space_group_name_H-M   'P 1'
#
loop_
_entity.id
_entity.type
_entity.pdbx_description
1 polymer ?
#
loop_
_entity_poly.entity_id
_entity_poly.type
_entity_poly.pdbx_seq_one_letter_code
_entity_poly.pdbx_strand_id
1 'polypeptide(L)'
;MSSVAESQTFWDRASRFASTHRSAIALTAAVGTSTAIGAYLYFNSQSQSLGLNPDVSSSASKKKKKKKKKSGAATGTNSPSSPSSQEAKRKKNWALALKEEGNVAFKAKKYEDAITYYSFAIKCDEDPVFYSNRSACYVALDDNENVIADTTKALKLKPDYSKCLVRRAQAYENLEKYTDAMFDLTALTIYGGFNNKTSESMLETNLKKQSAKVVQAKLADRVPSLPTAGSITAFFEAFIPETTVEGLDEDNVEGDKFLAEGLRKLQLNTPEGYDAADVAFKQACDRYGTDLTSDSPDAKKAAIAFEYLGAMQFLKNEIESSLKSIDYAISLNARPKGYVLLALIHADKSDLESANKYFDMAHSLNDQDPDIYYHIGQLYYLTQDLERAKENFIKAKELNPENVYAYIQLACIAYRNGQVEDAKQKFQDAKKKFPTSPEIPNYYGEILLDSGDEKGALKQFDVAAGLQKNLPTFSIGAVPLVNKAALLVKNPANMDEIIEILDRACKIDPKSESARSILAQVKLQQGKVEEAIKLFEEAADLARGYEDKLQATSFAEAAKMQLKIREDPNLSKKVEELMAHAQLSQFV
;
A
#
# COMPACT_ATOMS: atom_id res chain seq x y z
N MET A 1 30.68 -9.82 0.14
CA MET A 1 29.50 -10.71 0.14
C MET A 1 28.36 -9.91 0.75
N SER A 2 27.69 -9.15 -0.10
CA SER A 2 26.71 -8.13 0.26
C SER A 2 25.32 -8.66 -0.05
N SER A 3 24.41 -8.58 0.92
CA SER A 3 23.03 -9.03 0.83
C SER A 3 22.21 -8.09 -0.07
N VAL A 4 21.67 -8.68 -1.13
CA VAL A 4 20.72 -8.09 -2.08
C VAL A 4 19.41 -7.81 -1.36
N ALA A 5 18.99 -6.54 -1.32
CA ALA A 5 17.69 -6.11 -0.83
C ALA A 5 16.68 -6.10 -1.98
N GLU A 6 15.49 -6.63 -1.71
CA GLU A 6 14.40 -6.91 -2.63
C GLU A 6 13.92 -5.66 -3.41
N SER A 7 13.69 -5.88 -4.71
CA SER A 7 13.37 -4.89 -5.74
C SER A 7 11.89 -4.44 -5.69
N GLN A 8 11.67 -3.14 -5.52
CA GLN A 8 10.38 -2.47 -5.75
C GLN A 8 10.14 -2.30 -7.25
N THR A 9 8.88 -2.39 -7.70
CA THR A 9 8.46 -2.33 -9.11
C THR A 9 8.71 -0.98 -9.78
N PHE A 10 8.80 -1.01 -11.11
CA PHE A 10 9.32 0.05 -11.98
C PHE A 10 8.33 1.22 -12.23
N TRP A 11 7.03 0.96 -12.40
CA TRP A 11 6.03 2.05 -12.52
C TRP A 11 5.65 2.69 -11.18
N ASP A 12 5.86 1.97 -10.08
CA ASP A 12 5.76 2.45 -8.70
C ASP A 12 6.79 3.54 -8.36
N ARG A 13 7.79 3.76 -9.22
CA ARG A 13 8.79 4.82 -9.09
C ARG A 13 8.66 5.90 -10.16
N ALA A 14 7.86 5.68 -11.20
CA ALA A 14 7.67 6.62 -12.31
C ALA A 14 6.55 7.64 -12.09
N SER A 15 5.61 7.36 -11.18
CA SER A 15 4.59 8.30 -10.74
C SER A 15 4.71 8.69 -9.25
N ARG A 16 5.70 8.17 -8.51
CA ARG A 16 5.88 8.42 -7.06
C ARG A 16 7.13 9.23 -6.74
N PHE A 17 7.24 10.45 -7.26
CA PHE A 17 8.36 11.32 -6.89
C PHE A 17 8.03 12.52 -5.99
N ALA A 18 6.76 12.75 -5.64
CA ALA A 18 6.42 13.68 -4.57
C ALA A 18 5.54 13.02 -3.51
N SER A 19 6.18 12.41 -2.51
CA SER A 19 5.65 12.47 -1.14
C SER A 19 4.26 11.87 -0.83
N THR A 20 3.73 10.92 -1.59
CA THR A 20 2.59 10.11 -1.13
C THR A 20 3.04 9.10 -0.07
N HIS A 21 3.39 9.67 1.08
CA HIS A 21 3.04 9.17 2.39
C HIS A 21 4.03 8.19 3.05
N ARG A 22 5.35 8.46 2.99
CA ARG A 22 6.25 7.93 4.05
C ARG A 22 5.76 8.33 5.45
N SER A 23 5.16 9.52 5.56
CA SER A 23 4.48 9.98 6.77
C SER A 23 3.06 9.46 6.95
N ALA A 24 2.34 8.99 5.91
CA ALA A 24 0.99 8.42 6.10
C ALA A 24 0.93 6.89 6.10
N ILE A 25 1.99 6.17 5.81
CA ILE A 25 2.15 4.81 6.36
C ILE A 25 2.27 4.94 7.89
N ALA A 26 3.03 5.93 8.38
CA ALA A 26 3.09 6.25 9.81
C ALA A 26 1.77 6.86 10.34
N LEU A 27 1.08 7.69 9.57
CA LEU A 27 -0.17 8.35 9.99
C LEU A 27 -1.40 7.43 9.86
N THR A 28 -1.47 6.48 8.94
CA THR A 28 -2.64 5.58 8.80
C THR A 28 -2.49 4.35 9.68
N ALA A 29 -1.26 3.92 9.98
CA ALA A 29 -0.98 3.10 11.15
C ALA A 29 -1.30 3.84 12.47
N ALA A 30 -1.23 5.18 12.50
CA ALA A 30 -1.61 6.01 13.66
C ALA A 30 -3.10 6.45 13.70
N VAL A 31 -3.82 6.48 12.57
CA VAL A 31 -5.20 6.99 12.49
C VAL A 31 -6.23 5.85 12.54
N GLY A 32 -5.90 4.66 11.99
CA GLY A 32 -6.65 3.43 12.28
C GLY A 32 -6.49 2.96 13.74
N THR A 33 -5.58 3.58 14.49
CA THR A 33 -5.29 3.33 15.92
C THR A 33 -5.55 4.55 16.80
N SER A 34 -6.52 5.38 16.43
CA SER A 34 -7.32 6.04 17.47
C SER A 34 -8.06 4.90 18.19
N THR A 35 -7.54 4.39 19.30
CA THR A 35 -7.73 5.17 20.52
C THR A 35 -6.69 4.87 21.63
N ALA A 36 -5.42 4.54 21.32
CA ALA A 36 -4.36 4.52 22.36
C ALA A 36 -2.94 4.47 21.80
N ILE A 37 -2.77 3.66 20.76
CA ILE A 37 -1.47 3.31 20.19
C ILE A 37 -1.01 4.41 19.24
N GLY A 38 -1.94 4.99 18.47
CA GLY A 38 -1.66 6.18 17.64
C GLY A 38 -1.28 7.40 18.46
N ALA A 39 -1.90 7.60 19.63
CA ALA A 39 -1.50 8.66 20.57
C ALA A 39 -0.10 8.40 21.14
N TYR A 40 0.16 7.19 21.65
CA TYR A 40 1.46 6.82 22.21
C TYR A 40 2.62 6.94 21.20
N LEU A 41 2.43 6.47 19.96
CA LEU A 41 3.45 6.57 18.90
C LEU A 41 3.64 8.00 18.38
N TYR A 42 2.56 8.79 18.27
CA TYR A 42 2.64 10.21 17.92
C TYR A 42 3.42 11.02 18.97
N PHE A 43 3.11 10.87 20.26
CA PHE A 43 3.78 11.60 21.34
C PHE A 43 5.25 11.19 21.54
N ASN A 44 5.60 9.92 21.31
CA ASN A 44 6.98 9.48 21.45
C ASN A 44 7.88 9.87 20.25
N SER A 45 7.28 10.11 19.08
CA SER A 45 8.00 10.71 17.94
C SER A 45 8.28 12.20 18.14
N GLN A 46 7.39 12.91 18.86
CA GLN A 46 7.55 14.33 19.17
C GLN A 46 8.59 14.57 20.29
N SER A 47 8.71 13.67 21.27
CA SER A 47 9.72 13.75 22.34
C SER A 47 11.15 13.59 21.81
N GLN A 48 11.38 12.76 20.78
CA GLN A 48 12.67 12.63 20.10
C GLN A 48 13.05 13.88 19.30
N SER A 49 12.07 14.64 18.80
CA SER A 49 12.31 15.91 18.10
C SER A 49 12.66 17.08 19.03
N LEU A 50 12.37 16.95 20.33
CA LEU A 50 12.58 17.99 21.35
C LEU A 50 13.78 17.73 22.28
N GLY A 51 14.57 16.67 22.05
CA GLY A 51 15.85 16.47 22.72
C GLY A 51 15.79 16.30 24.25
N LEU A 52 14.67 15.81 24.80
CA LEU A 52 14.53 15.55 26.24
C LEU A 52 14.79 14.07 26.53
N ASN A 53 16.03 13.74 26.92
CA ASN A 53 16.37 12.45 27.52
C ASN A 53 15.91 12.41 28.99
N PRO A 54 15.14 11.41 29.44
CA PRO A 54 15.07 11.08 30.85
C PRO A 54 16.18 10.06 31.16
N ASP A 55 17.39 10.56 31.40
CA ASP A 55 18.38 9.83 32.18
C ASP A 55 17.90 9.79 33.63
N VAL A 56 17.44 8.63 34.10
CA VAL A 56 17.35 8.36 35.54
C VAL A 56 18.12 7.08 35.85
N SER A 57 19.30 7.34 36.40
CA SER A 57 20.25 6.40 36.98
C SER A 57 19.61 5.33 37.86
N SER A 58 19.84 4.05 37.57
CA SER A 58 19.62 2.97 38.53
C SER A 58 20.89 2.73 39.35
N SER A 59 20.99 3.36 40.52
CA SER A 59 22.02 3.07 41.51
C SER A 59 21.81 1.68 42.13
N ALA A 60 22.82 0.82 42.01
CA ALA A 60 22.89 -0.47 42.66
C ALA A 60 22.89 -0.35 44.19
N SER A 61 22.17 -1.24 44.89
CA SER A 61 22.52 -1.56 46.28
C SER A 61 22.23 -3.02 46.65
N LYS A 62 23.32 -3.76 46.85
CA LYS A 62 23.41 -5.04 47.56
C LYS A 62 22.95 -4.86 49.00
N LYS A 63 22.15 -5.79 49.57
CA LYS A 63 22.07 -5.95 51.03
C LYS A 63 22.24 -7.39 51.50
N LYS A 64 23.28 -7.53 52.34
CA LYS A 64 23.73 -8.71 53.10
C LYS A 64 22.73 -9.07 54.22
N LYS A 65 22.69 -10.38 54.52
CA LYS A 65 22.16 -10.99 55.76
C LYS A 65 22.81 -10.37 57.02
N LYS A 66 22.00 -10.12 58.05
CA LYS A 66 22.40 -10.25 59.48
C LYS A 66 21.19 -10.59 60.37
N LYS A 67 21.35 -11.64 61.19
CA LYS A 67 20.48 -12.06 62.31
C LYS A 67 20.66 -11.13 63.52
N LYS A 68 19.58 -10.77 64.24
CA LYS A 68 19.20 -11.28 65.59
C LYS A 68 18.15 -10.39 66.31
N LYS A 69 17.10 -11.08 66.81
CA LYS A 69 16.29 -10.91 68.05
C LYS A 69 15.78 -9.51 68.47
N LYS A 70 14.46 -9.42 68.67
CA LYS A 70 13.85 -9.33 70.01
C LYS A 70 12.35 -9.69 70.01
N SER A 71 11.95 -10.16 71.18
CA SER A 71 10.69 -10.71 71.67
C SER A 71 9.55 -9.70 71.78
N GLY A 72 8.31 -10.18 71.67
CA GLY A 72 7.11 -9.49 72.13
C GLY A 72 5.89 -10.37 71.89
N ALA A 73 5.37 -10.98 72.94
CA ALA A 73 4.15 -11.76 72.92
C ALA A 73 2.93 -10.84 72.87
N ALA A 74 1.95 -11.16 72.02
CA ALA A 74 0.56 -10.73 72.19
C ALA A 74 -0.35 -11.80 71.59
N THR A 75 -0.92 -12.57 72.50
CA THR A 75 -2.18 -13.33 72.49
C THR A 75 -3.04 -13.23 71.23
N GLY A 76 -3.37 -14.40 70.69
CA GLY A 76 -4.26 -14.54 69.55
C GLY A 76 -5.73 -14.46 69.91
N THR A 77 -6.50 -14.15 68.86
CA THR A 77 -7.90 -14.51 68.71
C THR A 77 -8.07 -15.01 67.27
N ASN A 78 -7.72 -16.27 67.04
CA ASN A 78 -8.09 -16.97 65.82
C ASN A 78 -9.54 -17.44 65.99
N SER A 79 -10.46 -16.79 65.29
CA SER A 79 -11.79 -17.38 65.05
C SER A 79 -11.62 -18.66 64.20
N PRO A 80 -12.35 -19.75 64.47
CA PRO A 80 -12.21 -20.99 63.70
C PRO A 80 -12.73 -20.78 62.28
N SER A 81 -11.86 -20.94 61.29
CA SER A 81 -12.26 -20.96 59.88
C SER A 81 -13.02 -22.26 59.58
N SER A 82 -14.15 -22.18 58.87
CA SER A 82 -15.04 -23.32 58.59
C SER A 82 -14.32 -24.49 57.88
N PRO A 83 -14.76 -25.76 58.00
CA PRO A 83 -14.11 -26.92 57.38
C PRO A 83 -13.87 -26.78 55.85
N SER A 84 -14.81 -26.12 55.17
CA SER A 84 -14.74 -25.76 53.75
C SER A 84 -13.51 -24.87 53.40
N SER A 85 -13.15 -23.94 54.29
CA SER A 85 -12.01 -23.03 54.10
C SER A 85 -10.65 -23.72 54.22
N GLN A 86 -10.55 -24.79 55.01
CA GLN A 86 -9.31 -25.54 55.21
C GLN A 86 -9.04 -26.51 54.04
N GLU A 87 -10.09 -27.10 53.47
CA GLU A 87 -9.99 -27.97 52.30
C GLU A 87 -9.57 -27.19 51.05
N ALA A 88 -10.17 -26.02 50.81
CA ALA A 88 -9.78 -25.14 49.71
C ALA A 88 -8.30 -24.73 49.78
N LYS A 89 -7.81 -24.41 50.99
CA LYS A 89 -6.40 -24.08 51.21
C LYS A 89 -5.46 -25.26 50.96
N ARG A 90 -5.88 -26.49 51.28
CA ARG A 90 -5.13 -27.72 50.98
C ARG A 90 -5.05 -27.98 49.47
N LYS A 91 -6.16 -27.86 48.75
CA LYS A 91 -6.19 -28.02 47.27
C LYS A 91 -5.26 -27.03 46.58
N LYS A 92 -5.28 -25.76 47.02
CA LYS A 92 -4.37 -24.72 46.49
C LYS A 92 -2.90 -25.03 46.72
N ASN A 93 -2.54 -25.50 47.93
CA ASN A 93 -1.16 -25.90 48.22
C ASN A 93 -0.70 -27.10 47.37
N TRP A 94 -1.60 -28.05 47.11
CA TRP A 94 -1.30 -29.19 46.23
C TRP A 94 -1.12 -28.73 44.78
N ALA A 95 -2.00 -27.86 44.28
CA ALA A 95 -1.87 -27.29 42.93
C ALA A 95 -0.50 -26.60 42.73
N LEU A 96 -0.03 -25.85 43.73
CA LEU A 96 1.29 -25.20 43.69
C LEU A 96 2.45 -26.21 43.69
N ALA A 97 2.35 -27.29 44.46
CA ALA A 97 3.37 -28.35 44.46
C ALA A 97 3.44 -29.08 43.10
N LEU A 98 2.28 -29.43 42.51
CA LEU A 98 2.18 -30.03 41.17
C LEU A 98 2.74 -29.11 40.10
N LYS A 99 2.51 -27.80 40.20
CA LYS A 99 3.12 -26.81 39.30
C LYS A 99 4.66 -26.83 39.40
N GLU A 100 5.24 -26.96 40.59
CA GLU A 100 6.69 -27.04 40.72
C GLU A 100 7.27 -28.33 40.13
N GLU A 101 6.60 -29.48 40.31
CA GLU A 101 7.00 -30.73 39.63
C GLU A 101 6.90 -30.59 38.10
N GLY A 102 5.84 -29.95 37.60
CA GLY A 102 5.71 -29.60 36.19
C GLY A 102 6.84 -28.69 35.69
N ASN A 103 7.28 -27.71 36.49
CA ASN A 103 8.40 -26.83 36.15
C ASN A 103 9.72 -27.61 36.09
N VAL A 104 9.93 -28.60 36.97
CA VAL A 104 11.11 -29.48 36.96
C VAL A 104 11.11 -30.34 35.70
N ALA A 105 9.99 -31.00 35.39
CA ALA A 105 9.84 -31.80 34.17
C ALA A 105 10.04 -30.95 32.89
N PHE A 106 9.49 -29.73 32.86
CA PHE A 106 9.67 -28.80 31.75
C PHE A 106 11.14 -28.43 31.53
N LYS A 107 11.89 -28.11 32.59
CA LYS A 107 13.33 -27.84 32.52
C LYS A 107 14.13 -29.05 32.07
N ALA A 108 13.66 -30.26 32.41
CA ALA A 108 14.24 -31.52 31.94
C ALA A 108 13.84 -31.88 30.50
N LYS A 109 13.10 -31.00 29.79
CA LYS A 109 12.55 -31.22 28.44
C LYS A 109 11.61 -32.44 28.34
N LYS A 110 11.02 -32.86 29.46
CA LYS A 110 9.99 -33.92 29.52
C LYS A 110 8.62 -33.25 29.46
N TYR A 111 8.22 -32.84 28.26
CA TYR A 111 7.07 -31.95 28.09
C TYR A 111 5.74 -32.67 28.39
N GLU A 112 5.62 -33.95 28.07
CA GLU A 112 4.44 -34.79 28.33
C GLU A 112 4.23 -35.02 29.84
N ASP A 113 5.31 -35.28 30.57
CA ASP A 113 5.28 -35.37 32.04
C ASP A 113 4.85 -34.02 32.65
N ALA A 114 5.43 -32.92 32.16
CA ALA A 114 5.08 -31.58 32.61
C ALA A 114 3.60 -31.26 32.33
N ILE A 115 3.08 -31.61 31.14
CA ILE A 115 1.66 -31.49 30.78
C ILE A 115 0.79 -32.25 31.77
N THR A 116 1.18 -33.46 32.15
CA THR A 116 0.45 -34.28 33.11
C THR A 116 0.37 -33.60 34.48
N TYR A 117 1.51 -33.13 35.01
CA TYR A 117 1.55 -32.41 36.29
C TYR A 117 0.73 -31.10 36.27
N TYR A 118 0.83 -30.29 35.21
CA TYR A 118 0.01 -29.08 35.09
C TYR A 118 -1.48 -29.41 34.94
N SER A 119 -1.82 -30.49 34.25
CA SER A 119 -3.22 -30.94 34.12
C SER A 119 -3.81 -31.35 35.47
N PHE A 120 -3.03 -32.00 36.32
CA PHE A 120 -3.44 -32.27 37.70
C PHE A 120 -3.53 -30.98 38.53
N ALA A 121 -2.61 -30.03 38.36
CA ALA A 121 -2.66 -28.74 39.05
C ALA A 121 -3.96 -27.97 38.70
N ILE A 122 -4.34 -27.94 37.43
CA ILE A 122 -5.58 -27.32 36.93
C ILE A 122 -6.83 -27.96 37.56
N LYS A 123 -6.84 -29.30 37.75
CA LYS A 123 -7.96 -29.98 38.43
C LYS A 123 -8.07 -29.59 39.91
N CYS A 124 -6.97 -29.16 40.54
CA CYS A 124 -6.95 -28.74 41.94
C CYS A 124 -7.34 -27.26 42.11
N ASP A 125 -6.90 -26.38 41.21
CA ASP A 125 -7.18 -24.94 41.21
C ASP A 125 -7.04 -24.38 39.78
N GLU A 126 -8.00 -23.59 39.32
CA GLU A 126 -8.00 -23.02 37.97
C GLU A 126 -7.24 -21.68 37.92
N ASP A 127 -5.91 -21.74 38.07
CA ASP A 127 -5.03 -20.57 37.99
C ASP A 127 -4.54 -20.34 36.54
N PRO A 128 -4.59 -19.10 36.00
CA PRO A 128 -4.09 -18.79 34.65
C PRO A 128 -2.61 -19.17 34.43
N VAL A 129 -1.79 -19.20 35.49
CA VAL A 129 -0.38 -19.60 35.42
C VAL A 129 -0.24 -21.07 35.03
N PHE A 130 -1.14 -21.96 35.46
CA PHE A 130 -1.06 -23.38 35.11
C PHE A 130 -1.36 -23.61 33.63
N TYR A 131 -2.40 -22.95 33.10
CA TYR A 131 -2.70 -22.96 31.68
C TYR A 131 -1.56 -22.36 30.84
N SER A 132 -0.99 -21.23 31.30
CA SER A 132 0.18 -20.62 30.66
C SER A 132 1.38 -21.57 30.63
N ASN A 133 1.70 -22.25 31.73
CA ASN A 133 2.82 -23.17 31.78
C ASN A 133 2.59 -24.41 30.91
N ARG A 134 1.37 -24.96 30.89
CA ARG A 134 1.01 -26.10 30.03
C ARG A 134 1.01 -25.73 28.55
N SER A 135 0.55 -24.53 28.18
CA SER A 135 0.69 -24.01 26.82
C SER A 135 2.15 -23.91 26.37
N ALA A 136 3.09 -23.63 27.28
CA ALA A 136 4.52 -23.60 26.95
C ALA A 136 5.06 -24.99 26.57
N CYS A 137 4.52 -26.05 27.17
CA CYS A 137 4.83 -27.43 26.78
C CYS A 137 4.32 -27.72 25.37
N TYR A 138 3.07 -27.35 25.08
CA TYR A 138 2.48 -27.56 23.75
C TYR A 138 3.23 -26.79 22.65
N VAL A 139 3.71 -25.56 22.94
CA VAL A 139 4.61 -24.83 22.01
C VAL A 139 5.88 -25.63 21.72
N ALA A 140 6.47 -26.27 22.73
CA ALA A 140 7.69 -27.07 22.54
C ALA A 140 7.44 -28.38 21.77
N LEU A 141 6.18 -28.81 21.67
CA LEU A 141 5.73 -29.98 20.91
C LEU A 141 5.11 -29.61 19.56
N ASP A 142 5.12 -28.33 19.18
CA ASP A 142 4.47 -27.78 17.96
C ASP A 142 2.96 -28.10 17.85
N ASP A 143 2.28 -28.26 18.99
CA ASP A 143 0.84 -28.53 19.07
C ASP A 143 0.05 -27.21 19.18
N ASN A 144 -0.14 -26.55 18.05
CA ASN A 144 -0.71 -25.20 17.97
C ASN A 144 -2.17 -25.13 18.46
N GLU A 145 -2.97 -26.16 18.24
CA GLU A 145 -4.36 -26.26 18.68
C GLU A 145 -4.47 -26.25 20.22
N ASN A 146 -3.67 -27.07 20.90
CA ASN A 146 -3.67 -27.10 22.37
C ASN A 146 -3.04 -25.84 22.97
N VAL A 147 -2.07 -25.21 22.30
CA VAL A 147 -1.59 -23.87 22.68
C VAL A 147 -2.75 -22.87 22.70
N ILE A 148 -3.55 -22.81 21.62
CA ILE A 148 -4.70 -21.90 21.52
C ILE A 148 -5.74 -22.21 22.60
N ALA A 149 -6.05 -23.48 22.84
CA ALA A 149 -7.03 -23.88 23.84
C ALA A 149 -6.65 -23.43 25.26
N ASP A 150 -5.39 -23.65 25.67
CA ASP A 150 -4.91 -23.33 27.01
C ASP A 150 -4.70 -21.82 27.21
N THR A 151 -4.09 -21.15 26.23
CA THR A 151 -3.94 -19.69 26.29
C THR A 151 -5.29 -18.98 26.30
N THR A 152 -6.30 -19.48 25.58
CA THR A 152 -7.66 -18.95 25.64
C THR A 152 -8.29 -19.10 27.03
N LYS A 153 -8.11 -20.23 27.71
CA LYS A 153 -8.56 -20.40 29.10
C LYS A 153 -7.83 -19.45 30.05
N ALA A 154 -6.51 -19.32 29.91
CA ALA A 154 -5.73 -18.38 30.70
C ALA A 154 -6.19 -16.92 30.52
N LEU A 155 -6.49 -16.51 29.28
CA LEU A 155 -6.91 -15.15 28.95
C LEU A 155 -8.34 -14.84 29.38
N LYS A 156 -9.22 -15.84 29.48
CA LYS A 156 -10.55 -15.67 30.13
C LYS A 156 -10.42 -15.31 31.62
N LEU A 157 -9.42 -15.87 32.30
CA LEU A 157 -9.16 -15.60 33.73
C LEU A 157 -8.35 -14.31 33.94
N LYS A 158 -7.39 -14.05 33.03
CA LYS A 158 -6.50 -12.90 33.06
C LYS A 158 -6.32 -12.33 31.64
N PRO A 159 -7.15 -11.37 31.21
CA PRO A 159 -7.13 -10.83 29.84
C PRO A 159 -5.82 -10.13 29.43
N ASP A 160 -5.12 -9.52 30.38
CA ASP A 160 -3.86 -8.78 30.17
C ASP A 160 -2.61 -9.68 30.19
N TYR A 161 -2.77 -11.01 30.09
CA TYR A 161 -1.65 -11.93 30.24
C TYR A 161 -0.75 -12.01 29.00
N SER A 162 0.25 -11.12 28.93
CA SER A 162 1.14 -10.94 27.78
C SER A 162 1.77 -12.23 27.23
N LYS A 163 2.21 -13.15 28.09
CA LYS A 163 2.80 -14.42 27.65
C LYS A 163 1.81 -15.31 26.89
N CYS A 164 0.54 -15.30 27.30
CA CYS A 164 -0.50 -16.07 26.64
C CYS A 164 -0.93 -15.41 25.33
N LEU A 165 -1.05 -14.08 25.29
CA LEU A 165 -1.33 -13.33 24.05
C LEU A 165 -0.27 -13.61 22.97
N VAL A 166 1.03 -13.51 23.31
CA VAL A 166 2.11 -13.75 22.34
C VAL A 166 2.12 -15.21 21.85
N ARG A 167 1.98 -16.19 22.76
CA ARG A 167 1.95 -17.61 22.36
C ARG A 167 0.74 -17.95 21.51
N ARG A 168 -0.42 -17.40 21.83
CA ARG A 168 -1.65 -17.62 21.08
C ARG A 168 -1.57 -16.96 19.70
N ALA A 169 -1.03 -15.74 19.62
CA ALA A 169 -0.76 -15.08 18.35
C ALA A 169 0.18 -15.90 17.46
N GLN A 170 1.28 -16.44 18.02
CA GLN A 170 2.19 -17.30 17.26
C GLN A 170 1.53 -18.59 16.78
N ALA A 171 0.72 -19.24 17.62
CA ALA A 171 -0.02 -20.44 17.23
C ALA A 171 -1.07 -20.14 16.16
N TYR A 172 -1.74 -18.99 16.23
CA TYR A 172 -2.63 -18.52 15.17
C TYR A 172 -1.89 -18.25 13.86
N GLU A 173 -0.71 -17.64 13.91
CA GLU A 173 0.12 -17.42 12.74
C GLU A 173 0.54 -18.74 12.08
N ASN A 174 0.96 -19.73 12.88
CA ASN A 174 1.34 -21.06 12.40
C ASN A 174 0.17 -21.79 11.72
N LEU A 175 -1.06 -21.54 12.15
CA LEU A 175 -2.29 -22.06 11.55
C LEU A 175 -2.90 -21.15 10.47
N GLU A 176 -2.16 -20.12 10.02
CA GLU A 176 -2.58 -19.12 9.03
C GLU A 176 -3.87 -18.37 9.38
N LYS A 177 -4.17 -18.26 10.68
CA LYS A 177 -5.27 -17.47 11.26
C LYS A 177 -4.79 -16.07 11.59
N TYR A 178 -4.31 -15.36 10.57
CA TYR A 178 -3.61 -14.08 10.72
C TYR A 178 -4.46 -12.99 11.37
N THR A 179 -5.78 -12.94 11.11
CA THR A 179 -6.69 -11.98 11.75
C THR A 179 -6.81 -12.20 13.26
N ASP A 180 -6.74 -13.44 13.74
CA ASP A 180 -6.74 -13.74 15.17
C ASP A 180 -5.38 -13.45 15.81
N ALA A 181 -4.29 -13.70 15.09
CA ALA A 181 -2.95 -13.31 15.52
C ALA A 181 -2.81 -11.80 15.69
N MET A 182 -3.28 -11.03 14.70
CA MET A 182 -3.30 -9.56 14.74
C MET A 182 -4.14 -9.03 15.91
N PHE A 183 -5.28 -9.67 16.22
CA PHE A 183 -6.12 -9.29 17.35
C PHE A 183 -5.37 -9.42 18.68
N ASP A 184 -4.69 -10.56 18.91
CA ASP A 184 -3.91 -10.79 20.13
C ASP A 184 -2.71 -9.84 20.26
N LEU A 185 -2.04 -9.54 19.15
CA LEU A 185 -0.92 -8.59 19.12
C LEU A 185 -1.40 -7.14 19.36
N THR A 186 -2.57 -6.78 18.83
CA THR A 186 -3.19 -5.47 19.08
C THR A 186 -3.63 -5.35 20.53
N ALA A 187 -4.26 -6.39 21.09
CA ALA A 187 -4.62 -6.47 22.50
C ALA A 187 -3.40 -6.34 23.43
N LEU A 188 -2.30 -7.03 23.10
CA LEU A 188 -1.04 -6.93 23.83
C LEU A 188 -0.52 -5.49 23.87
N THR A 189 -0.69 -4.76 22.77
CA THR A 189 -0.30 -3.35 22.66
C THR A 189 -1.15 -2.47 23.59
N ILE A 190 -2.47 -2.64 23.55
CA ILE A 190 -3.44 -1.90 24.38
C ILE A 190 -3.18 -2.10 25.88
N TYR A 191 -2.84 -3.32 26.30
CA TYR A 191 -2.54 -3.61 27.71
C TYR A 191 -1.17 -3.09 28.19
N GLY A 192 -0.40 -2.39 27.35
CA GLY A 192 0.91 -1.85 27.74
C GLY A 192 2.02 -2.92 27.78
N GLY A 193 1.83 -4.06 27.12
CA GLY A 193 2.87 -5.09 26.94
C GLY A 193 3.91 -4.73 25.87
N PHE A 194 3.79 -3.54 25.27
CA PHE A 194 4.53 -3.11 24.09
C PHE A 194 5.88 -2.49 24.42
N ASN A 195 6.74 -3.28 25.07
CA ASN A 195 8.12 -2.88 25.35
C ASN A 195 9.12 -3.62 24.45
N ASN A 196 8.66 -4.28 23.37
CA ASN A 196 9.52 -5.14 22.56
C ASN A 196 9.22 -5.01 21.06
N LYS A 197 10.20 -4.54 20.28
CA LYS A 197 10.18 -4.40 18.81
C LYS A 197 9.72 -5.68 18.07
N THR A 198 9.85 -6.84 18.72
CA THR A 198 9.40 -8.13 18.19
C THR A 198 7.89 -8.17 17.94
N SER A 199 7.05 -7.62 18.81
CA SER A 199 5.59 -7.70 18.66
C SER A 199 5.04 -6.77 17.56
N GLU A 200 5.67 -5.62 17.35
CA GLU A 200 5.42 -4.72 16.21
C GLU A 200 5.68 -5.46 14.89
N SER A 201 6.88 -6.04 14.77
CA SER A 201 7.27 -6.79 13.57
C SER A 201 6.36 -7.98 13.31
N MET A 202 5.90 -8.69 14.36
CA MET A 202 4.91 -9.76 14.21
C MET A 202 3.56 -9.23 13.70
N LEU A 203 3.10 -8.09 14.20
CA LEU A 203 1.83 -7.49 13.77
C LEU A 203 1.90 -7.07 12.29
N GLU A 204 2.96 -6.38 11.90
CA GLU A 204 3.21 -5.98 10.50
C GLU A 204 3.30 -7.21 9.58
N THR A 205 4.01 -8.26 10.01
CA THR A 205 4.16 -9.50 9.24
C THR A 205 2.81 -10.19 9.06
N ASN A 206 2.01 -10.32 10.12
CA ASN A 206 0.69 -10.95 10.04
C ASN A 206 -0.29 -10.11 9.19
N LEU A 207 -0.25 -8.78 9.30
CA LEU A 207 -1.03 -7.89 8.43
C LEU A 207 -0.65 -8.07 6.95
N LYS A 208 0.65 -8.14 6.63
CA LYS A 208 1.13 -8.37 5.26
C LYS A 208 0.68 -9.74 4.74
N LYS A 209 0.80 -10.80 5.55
CA LYS A 209 0.36 -12.17 5.18
C LYS A 209 -1.16 -12.23 4.97
N GLN A 210 -1.94 -11.64 5.86
CA GLN A 210 -3.40 -11.55 5.72
C GLN A 210 -3.80 -10.81 4.45
N SER A 211 -3.20 -9.65 4.21
CA SER A 211 -3.50 -8.83 3.04
C SER A 211 -3.11 -9.55 1.75
N ALA A 212 -1.96 -10.24 1.74
CA ALA A 212 -1.54 -11.05 0.60
C ALA A 212 -2.51 -12.21 0.33
N LYS A 213 -2.99 -12.90 1.37
CA LYS A 213 -4.00 -13.96 1.27
C LYS A 213 -5.31 -13.43 0.66
N VAL A 214 -5.77 -12.26 1.09
CA VAL A 214 -6.98 -11.61 0.54
C VAL A 214 -6.76 -11.19 -0.92
N VAL A 215 -5.63 -10.57 -1.26
CA VAL A 215 -5.32 -10.16 -2.63
C VAL A 215 -5.23 -11.37 -3.56
N GLN A 216 -4.55 -12.45 -3.16
CA GLN A 216 -4.44 -13.67 -3.96
C GLN A 216 -5.81 -14.30 -4.24
N ALA A 217 -6.68 -14.36 -3.23
CA ALA A 217 -8.04 -14.86 -3.40
C ALA A 217 -8.83 -13.99 -4.39
N LYS A 218 -8.73 -12.66 -4.30
CA LYS A 218 -9.38 -11.73 -5.24
C LYS A 218 -8.83 -11.80 -6.66
N LEU A 219 -7.53 -12.08 -6.82
CA LEU A 219 -6.90 -12.18 -8.14
C LEU A 219 -7.29 -13.46 -8.89
N ALA A 220 -7.66 -14.53 -8.18
CA ALA A 220 -8.09 -15.79 -8.80
C ALA A 220 -9.33 -15.62 -9.70
N ASP A 221 -10.25 -14.75 -9.31
CA ASP A 221 -11.52 -14.50 -10.02
C ASP A 221 -11.55 -13.17 -10.77
N ARG A 222 -10.41 -12.48 -10.90
CA ARG A 222 -10.36 -11.13 -11.46
C ARG A 222 -10.62 -11.14 -12.97
N VAL A 223 -11.52 -10.26 -13.41
CA VAL A 223 -11.63 -9.84 -14.80
C VAL A 223 -10.69 -8.66 -15.06
N PRO A 224 -9.73 -8.76 -15.99
CA PRO A 224 -8.89 -7.62 -16.36
C PRO A 224 -9.73 -6.46 -16.89
N SER A 225 -9.43 -5.26 -16.43
CA SER A 225 -10.15 -4.04 -16.80
C SER A 225 -9.15 -2.92 -17.05
N LEU A 226 -9.51 -2.03 -17.97
CA LEU A 226 -8.71 -0.83 -18.22
C LEU A 226 -8.58 0.03 -16.96
N PRO A 227 -7.43 0.68 -16.74
CA PRO A 227 -7.19 1.55 -15.59
C PRO A 227 -7.99 2.85 -15.71
N THR A 228 -7.65 3.86 -14.91
CA THR A 228 -8.29 5.19 -15.00
C THR A 228 -8.13 5.80 -16.39
N ALA A 229 -9.12 6.59 -16.83
CA ALA A 229 -9.03 7.30 -18.09
C ALA A 229 -7.79 8.22 -18.13
N GLY A 230 -7.39 8.80 -16.99
CA GLY A 230 -6.18 9.64 -16.91
C GLY A 230 -4.90 8.87 -17.15
N SER A 231 -4.79 7.66 -16.62
CA SER A 231 -3.64 6.78 -16.89
C SER A 231 -3.56 6.39 -18.37
N ILE A 232 -4.70 6.11 -19.00
CA ILE A 232 -4.78 5.77 -20.43
C ILE A 232 -4.43 7.01 -21.27
N THR A 233 -4.96 8.17 -20.91
CA THR A 233 -4.68 9.45 -21.58
C THR A 233 -3.18 9.74 -21.53
N ALA A 234 -2.59 9.76 -20.33
CA ALA A 234 -1.16 10.00 -20.15
C ALA A 234 -0.28 8.98 -20.88
N PHE A 235 -0.72 7.72 -20.98
CA PHE A 235 0.00 6.70 -21.74
C PHE A 235 -0.01 6.99 -23.24
N PHE A 236 -1.18 7.26 -23.83
CA PHE A 236 -1.28 7.46 -25.28
C PHE A 236 -0.84 8.85 -25.75
N GLU A 237 -0.96 9.89 -24.93
CA GLU A 237 -0.45 11.23 -25.25
C GLU A 237 1.08 11.33 -25.19
N ALA A 238 1.74 10.34 -24.58
CA ALA A 238 3.19 10.22 -24.67
C ALA A 238 3.67 9.82 -26.08
N PHE A 239 2.76 9.27 -26.90
CA PHE A 239 3.01 8.94 -28.29
C PHE A 239 2.42 10.00 -29.22
N ILE A 240 2.99 10.14 -30.41
CA ILE A 240 2.30 10.87 -31.48
C ILE A 240 0.97 10.16 -31.80
N PRO A 241 -0.16 10.89 -31.78
CA PRO A 241 -1.46 10.33 -32.14
C PRO A 241 -1.47 9.84 -33.60
N GLU A 242 -1.76 8.56 -33.80
CA GLU A 242 -2.00 8.01 -35.13
C GLU A 242 -3.46 8.30 -35.51
N THR A 243 -3.65 9.32 -36.35
CA THR A 243 -4.99 9.82 -36.71
C THR A 243 -5.54 9.23 -38.00
N THR A 244 -4.66 8.73 -38.87
CA THR A 244 -5.01 8.12 -40.15
C THR A 244 -4.09 6.95 -40.44
N VAL A 245 -4.65 5.85 -40.93
CA VAL A 245 -3.88 4.71 -41.46
C VAL A 245 -4.07 4.68 -42.96
N GLU A 246 -2.97 4.60 -43.71
CA GLU A 246 -3.00 4.54 -45.16
C GLU A 246 -3.65 3.24 -45.65
N GLY A 247 -4.55 3.35 -46.63
CA GLY A 247 -5.14 2.18 -47.31
C GLY A 247 -6.24 1.45 -46.54
N LEU A 248 -6.88 2.10 -45.55
CA LEU A 248 -8.08 1.57 -44.91
C LEU A 248 -9.28 1.59 -45.88
N ASP A 249 -9.95 0.45 -46.01
CA ASP A 249 -11.22 0.27 -46.69
C ASP A 249 -12.32 -0.05 -45.66
N GLU A 250 -12.84 0.99 -45.00
CA GLU A 250 -13.88 0.88 -43.96
C GLU A 250 -15.21 0.31 -44.49
N ASP A 251 -15.43 0.36 -45.80
CA ASP A 251 -16.68 -0.07 -46.44
C ASP A 251 -16.71 -1.56 -46.74
N ASN A 252 -15.56 -2.14 -47.14
CA ASN A 252 -15.49 -3.53 -47.60
C ASN A 252 -14.67 -4.45 -46.69
N VAL A 253 -13.78 -3.92 -45.85
CA VAL A 253 -12.92 -4.72 -44.96
C VAL A 253 -13.29 -4.46 -43.50
N GLU A 254 -13.92 -5.44 -42.86
CA GLU A 254 -14.40 -5.27 -41.48
C GLU A 254 -13.26 -5.03 -40.47
N GLY A 255 -12.08 -5.62 -40.70
CA GLY A 255 -10.89 -5.36 -39.88
C GLY A 255 -10.45 -3.89 -39.94
N ASP A 256 -10.47 -3.30 -41.14
CA ASP A 256 -10.15 -1.88 -41.38
C ASP A 256 -11.17 -0.98 -40.69
N LYS A 257 -12.46 -1.30 -40.81
CA LYS A 257 -13.54 -0.57 -40.14
C LYS A 257 -13.36 -0.53 -38.63
N PHE A 258 -13.09 -1.67 -38.00
CA PHE A 258 -12.90 -1.73 -36.56
C PHE A 258 -11.60 -1.04 -36.11
N LEU A 259 -10.53 -1.12 -36.89
CA LEU A 259 -9.30 -0.39 -36.62
C LEU A 259 -9.54 1.14 -36.66
N ALA A 260 -10.20 1.62 -37.71
CA ALA A 260 -10.56 3.03 -37.85
C ALA A 260 -11.45 3.51 -36.68
N GLU A 261 -12.46 2.71 -36.31
CA GLU A 261 -13.32 2.99 -35.17
C GLU A 261 -12.52 3.04 -33.86
N GLY A 262 -11.61 2.09 -33.62
CA GLY A 262 -10.76 2.06 -32.43
C GLY A 262 -9.91 3.32 -32.29
N LEU A 263 -9.26 3.75 -33.37
CA LEU A 263 -8.47 4.99 -33.40
C LEU A 263 -9.33 6.23 -33.14
N ARG A 264 -10.52 6.32 -33.76
CA ARG A 264 -11.47 7.42 -33.53
C ARG A 264 -11.97 7.45 -32.09
N LYS A 265 -12.27 6.29 -31.50
CA LYS A 265 -12.74 6.17 -30.11
C LYS A 265 -11.66 6.50 -29.10
N LEU A 266 -10.42 6.10 -29.36
CA LEU A 266 -9.27 6.45 -28.53
C LEU A 266 -9.09 7.97 -28.41
N GLN A 267 -9.25 8.69 -29.52
CA GLN A 267 -9.12 10.16 -29.57
C GLN A 267 -10.25 10.93 -28.87
N LEU A 268 -11.35 10.27 -28.52
CA LEU A 268 -12.39 10.94 -27.73
C LEU A 268 -11.87 11.34 -26.36
N ASN A 269 -10.81 10.69 -25.86
CA ASN A 269 -10.23 10.94 -24.55
C ASN A 269 -11.31 10.99 -23.46
N THR A 270 -12.11 9.92 -23.39
CA THR A 270 -13.18 9.74 -22.40
C THR A 270 -13.15 8.31 -21.89
N PRO A 271 -13.63 8.05 -20.66
CA PRO A 271 -13.73 6.68 -20.13
C PRO A 271 -14.43 5.73 -21.10
N GLU A 272 -15.59 6.13 -21.63
CA GLU A 272 -16.38 5.33 -22.57
C GLU A 272 -15.69 5.17 -23.92
N GLY A 273 -14.96 6.20 -24.37
CA GLY A 273 -14.14 6.15 -25.58
C GLY A 273 -13.02 5.10 -25.47
N TYR A 274 -12.35 5.03 -24.32
CA TYR A 274 -11.29 4.04 -24.10
C TYR A 274 -11.82 2.60 -24.04
N ASP A 275 -12.91 2.37 -23.33
CA ASP A 275 -13.55 1.04 -23.30
C ASP A 275 -14.04 0.64 -24.71
N ALA A 276 -14.62 1.56 -25.48
CA ALA A 276 -15.01 1.31 -26.86
C ALA A 276 -13.82 1.05 -27.79
N ALA A 277 -12.70 1.75 -27.59
CA ALA A 277 -11.48 1.55 -28.36
C ALA A 277 -10.87 0.16 -28.11
N ASP A 278 -10.79 -0.31 -26.86
CA ASP A 278 -10.32 -1.67 -26.54
C ASP A 278 -11.16 -2.76 -27.22
N VAL A 279 -12.48 -2.60 -27.20
CA VAL A 279 -13.39 -3.51 -27.90
C VAL A 279 -13.14 -3.48 -29.42
N ALA A 280 -13.04 -2.30 -30.02
CA ALA A 280 -12.85 -2.14 -31.45
C ALA A 280 -11.49 -2.70 -31.91
N PHE A 281 -10.40 -2.44 -31.19
CA PHE A 281 -9.09 -3.02 -31.52
C PHE A 281 -9.10 -4.54 -31.44
N LYS A 282 -9.75 -5.11 -30.42
CA LYS A 282 -9.94 -6.56 -30.33
C LYS A 282 -10.72 -7.11 -31.52
N GLN A 283 -11.83 -6.48 -31.90
CA GLN A 283 -12.62 -6.87 -33.06
C GLN A 283 -11.84 -6.76 -34.37
N ALA A 284 -10.99 -5.75 -34.51
CA ALA A 284 -10.10 -5.60 -35.67
C ALA A 284 -9.12 -6.78 -35.76
N CYS A 285 -8.42 -7.10 -34.67
CA CYS A 285 -7.51 -8.24 -34.60
C CYS A 285 -8.21 -9.58 -34.86
N ASP A 286 -9.40 -9.79 -34.29
CA ASP A 286 -10.20 -11.01 -34.52
C ASP A 286 -10.58 -11.14 -36.01
N ARG A 287 -10.81 -10.02 -36.71
CA ARG A 287 -11.12 -10.00 -38.15
C ARG A 287 -9.90 -10.21 -39.04
N TYR A 288 -8.75 -9.64 -38.70
CA TYR A 288 -7.50 -9.89 -39.43
C TYR A 288 -6.98 -11.32 -39.22
N GLY A 289 -7.21 -11.89 -38.04
CA GLY A 289 -6.73 -13.22 -37.66
C GLY A 289 -5.23 -13.25 -37.34
N THR A 290 -4.72 -14.46 -37.08
CA THR A 290 -3.33 -14.71 -36.65
C THR A 290 -2.50 -15.52 -37.65
N ASP A 291 -3.02 -15.70 -38.87
CA ASP A 291 -2.38 -16.52 -39.91
C ASP A 291 -1.71 -15.67 -41.02
N LEU A 292 -1.74 -14.34 -40.86
CA LEU A 292 -1.07 -13.41 -41.78
C LEU A 292 0.46 -13.51 -41.66
N THR A 293 1.13 -13.21 -42.76
CA THR A 293 2.58 -13.05 -42.88
C THR A 293 2.94 -11.64 -43.33
N SER A 294 4.22 -11.25 -43.29
CA SER A 294 4.69 -9.92 -43.69
C SER A 294 4.33 -9.53 -45.13
N ASP A 295 4.14 -10.51 -46.02
CA ASP A 295 3.80 -10.28 -47.44
C ASP A 295 2.29 -10.17 -47.68
N SER A 296 1.47 -10.36 -46.64
CA SER A 296 0.01 -10.30 -46.77
C SER A 296 -0.44 -8.86 -47.07
N PRO A 297 -1.46 -8.65 -47.93
CA PRO A 297 -1.92 -7.30 -48.27
C PRO A 297 -2.31 -6.44 -47.06
N ASP A 298 -2.91 -7.07 -46.05
CA ASP A 298 -3.38 -6.40 -44.84
C ASP A 298 -2.32 -6.39 -43.72
N ALA A 299 -1.12 -6.96 -43.93
CA ALA A 299 -0.10 -7.14 -42.88
C ALA A 299 0.22 -5.84 -42.14
N LYS A 300 0.37 -4.73 -42.88
CA LYS A 300 0.66 -3.42 -42.28
C LYS A 300 -0.48 -2.94 -41.39
N LYS A 301 -1.73 -3.03 -41.83
CA LYS A 301 -2.92 -2.58 -41.08
C LYS A 301 -3.17 -3.49 -39.87
N ALA A 302 -3.02 -4.79 -40.05
CA ALA A 302 -3.10 -5.77 -38.97
C ALA A 302 -2.03 -5.52 -37.90
N ALA A 303 -0.78 -5.21 -38.29
CA ALA A 303 0.27 -4.85 -37.33
C ALA A 303 -0.14 -3.66 -36.45
N ILE A 304 -0.76 -2.63 -37.03
CA ILE A 304 -1.28 -1.49 -36.26
C ILE A 304 -2.33 -1.95 -35.24
N ALA A 305 -3.31 -2.72 -35.68
CA ALA A 305 -4.36 -3.24 -34.80
C ALA A 305 -3.79 -4.05 -33.62
N PHE A 306 -2.86 -4.96 -33.90
CA PHE A 306 -2.21 -5.78 -32.87
C PHE A 306 -1.29 -4.98 -31.93
N GLU A 307 -0.66 -3.90 -32.39
CA GLU A 307 0.06 -2.97 -31.51
C GLU A 307 -0.87 -2.27 -30.52
N TYR A 308 -2.02 -1.73 -30.97
CA TYR A 308 -2.99 -1.11 -30.07
C TYR A 308 -3.66 -2.10 -29.13
N LEU A 309 -4.00 -3.30 -29.62
CA LEU A 309 -4.50 -4.37 -28.76
C LEU A 309 -3.45 -4.74 -27.70
N GLY A 310 -2.19 -4.89 -28.10
CA GLY A 310 -1.07 -5.14 -27.21
C GLY A 310 -0.89 -4.06 -26.15
N ALA A 311 -1.01 -2.78 -26.52
CA ALA A 311 -0.99 -1.66 -25.59
C ALA A 311 -2.16 -1.69 -24.60
N MET A 312 -3.39 -1.96 -25.07
CA MET A 312 -4.57 -2.09 -24.20
C MET A 312 -4.44 -3.27 -23.23
N GLN A 313 -3.92 -4.41 -23.69
CA GLN A 313 -3.62 -5.58 -22.87
C GLN A 313 -2.57 -5.25 -21.80
N PHE A 314 -1.51 -4.51 -22.16
CA PHE A 314 -0.52 -4.04 -21.20
C PHE A 314 -1.15 -3.14 -20.11
N LEU A 315 -2.00 -2.19 -20.51
CA LEU A 315 -2.72 -1.32 -19.57
C LEU A 315 -3.64 -2.11 -18.63
N LYS A 316 -4.26 -3.20 -19.12
CA LYS A 316 -5.07 -4.15 -18.32
C LYS A 316 -4.24 -5.06 -17.41
N ASN A 317 -2.91 -5.02 -17.51
CA ASN A 317 -1.95 -5.92 -16.85
C ASN A 317 -2.02 -7.38 -17.38
N GLU A 318 -2.41 -7.56 -18.65
CA GLU A 318 -2.41 -8.84 -19.36
C GLU A 318 -1.07 -9.05 -20.10
N ILE A 319 0.02 -9.13 -19.33
CA ILE A 319 1.39 -9.02 -19.85
C ILE A 319 1.73 -10.08 -20.90
N GLU A 320 1.33 -11.35 -20.70
CA GLU A 320 1.64 -12.42 -21.66
C GLU A 320 0.89 -12.24 -22.98
N SER A 321 -0.39 -11.86 -22.92
CA SER A 321 -1.20 -11.57 -24.11
C SER A 321 -0.63 -10.36 -24.86
N SER A 322 -0.25 -9.32 -24.13
CA SER A 322 0.35 -8.10 -24.68
C SER A 322 1.61 -8.39 -25.47
N LEU A 323 2.55 -9.16 -24.89
CA LEU A 323 3.79 -9.55 -25.57
C LEU A 323 3.51 -10.33 -26.86
N LYS A 324 2.59 -11.31 -26.82
CA LYS A 324 2.21 -12.08 -28.02
C LYS A 324 1.63 -11.20 -29.12
N SER A 325 0.73 -10.27 -28.78
CA SER A 325 0.13 -9.35 -29.74
C SER A 325 1.18 -8.45 -30.38
N ILE A 326 2.09 -7.89 -29.59
CA ILE A 326 3.14 -6.98 -30.09
C ILE A 326 4.19 -7.74 -30.92
N ASP A 327 4.62 -8.91 -30.47
CA ASP A 327 5.56 -9.76 -31.23
C ASP A 327 4.96 -10.15 -32.58
N TYR A 328 3.66 -10.50 -32.60
CA TYR A 328 2.96 -10.78 -33.86
C TYR A 328 2.88 -9.55 -34.76
N ALA A 329 2.55 -8.38 -34.21
CA ALA A 329 2.55 -7.13 -34.96
C ALA A 329 3.91 -6.83 -35.61
N ILE A 330 5.00 -6.99 -34.85
CA ILE A 330 6.37 -6.80 -35.33
C ILE A 330 6.71 -7.80 -36.46
N SER A 331 6.24 -9.05 -36.34
CA SER A 331 6.45 -10.07 -37.36
C SER A 331 5.75 -9.75 -38.69
N LEU A 332 4.61 -9.04 -38.64
CA LEU A 332 3.88 -8.58 -39.81
C LEU A 332 4.52 -7.33 -40.42
N ASN A 333 4.82 -6.34 -39.58
CA ASN A 333 5.44 -5.09 -40.00
C ASN A 333 6.12 -4.42 -38.80
N ALA A 334 7.45 -4.49 -38.73
CA ALA A 334 8.21 -3.89 -37.64
C ALA A 334 8.11 -2.36 -37.67
N ARG A 335 7.63 -1.76 -36.58
CA ARG A 335 7.54 -0.30 -36.39
C ARG A 335 8.23 0.12 -35.09
N PRO A 336 8.73 1.38 -35.00
CA PRO A 336 9.30 1.89 -33.76
C PRO A 336 8.38 1.72 -32.55
N LYS A 337 7.08 2.04 -32.70
CA LYS A 337 6.08 1.94 -31.63
C LYS A 337 6.00 0.53 -31.03
N GLY A 338 5.99 -0.53 -31.84
CA GLY A 338 6.00 -1.91 -31.35
C GLY A 338 7.21 -2.22 -30.45
N TYR A 339 8.41 -1.83 -30.87
CA TYR A 339 9.62 -2.01 -30.05
C TYR A 339 9.63 -1.13 -28.80
N VAL A 340 9.14 0.11 -28.88
CA VAL A 340 8.96 0.96 -27.69
C VAL A 340 8.00 0.29 -26.69
N LEU A 341 6.87 -0.26 -27.14
CA LEU A 341 5.94 -0.98 -26.27
C LEU A 341 6.61 -2.19 -25.58
N LEU A 342 7.39 -3.00 -26.32
CA LEU A 342 8.18 -4.08 -25.71
C LEU A 342 9.18 -3.54 -24.67
N ALA A 343 9.88 -2.44 -24.99
CA ALA A 343 10.80 -1.81 -24.06
C ALA A 343 10.10 -1.38 -22.76
N LEU A 344 8.91 -0.77 -22.85
CA LEU A 344 8.10 -0.38 -21.70
C LEU A 344 7.65 -1.58 -20.85
N ILE A 345 7.27 -2.70 -21.49
CA ILE A 345 6.88 -3.93 -20.79
C ILE A 345 8.06 -4.56 -20.06
N HIS A 346 9.24 -4.63 -20.69
CA HIS A 346 10.45 -5.17 -20.05
C HIS A 346 10.95 -4.25 -18.94
N ALA A 347 10.85 -2.94 -19.14
CA ALA A 347 11.20 -1.98 -18.12
C ALA A 347 10.26 -2.12 -16.89
N ASP A 348 8.95 -2.35 -17.08
CA ASP A 348 7.99 -2.70 -16.00
C ASP A 348 8.49 -3.86 -15.12
N LYS A 349 9.01 -4.90 -15.79
CA LYS A 349 9.59 -6.09 -15.14
C LYS A 349 10.97 -5.85 -14.51
N SER A 350 11.46 -4.61 -14.53
CA SER A 350 12.82 -4.23 -14.13
C SER A 350 13.93 -4.90 -14.97
N ASP A 351 13.59 -5.40 -16.16
CA ASP A 351 14.53 -5.95 -17.14
C ASP A 351 15.06 -4.83 -18.03
N LEU A 352 15.99 -4.06 -17.48
CA LEU A 352 16.57 -2.89 -18.15
C LEU A 352 17.45 -3.27 -19.35
N GLU A 353 18.01 -4.49 -19.37
CA GLU A 353 18.84 -4.95 -20.48
C GLU A 353 17.99 -5.14 -21.74
N SER A 354 16.90 -5.91 -21.62
CA SER A 354 15.97 -6.09 -22.74
C SER A 354 15.30 -4.77 -23.13
N ALA A 355 14.95 -3.91 -22.17
CA ALA A 355 14.36 -2.61 -22.46
C ALA A 355 15.28 -1.75 -23.35
N ASN A 356 16.57 -1.63 -23.00
CA ASN A 356 17.54 -0.90 -23.82
C ASN A 356 17.72 -1.53 -25.20
N LYS A 357 17.79 -2.86 -25.28
CA LYS A 357 17.88 -3.57 -26.57
C LYS A 357 16.70 -3.23 -27.49
N TYR A 358 15.48 -3.22 -26.97
CA TYR A 358 14.31 -2.88 -27.77
C TYR A 358 14.28 -1.40 -28.16
N PHE A 359 14.77 -0.49 -27.30
CA PHE A 359 14.97 0.91 -27.68
C PHE A 359 16.00 1.06 -28.82
N ASP A 360 17.11 0.31 -28.79
CA ASP A 360 18.09 0.30 -29.88
C ASP A 360 17.46 -0.23 -31.19
N MET A 361 16.59 -1.25 -31.10
CA MET A 361 15.84 -1.76 -32.24
C MET A 361 14.87 -0.72 -32.80
N ALA A 362 14.12 -0.01 -31.95
CA ALA A 362 13.25 1.09 -32.37
C ALA A 362 14.05 2.19 -33.07
N HIS A 363 15.18 2.59 -32.47
CA HIS A 363 16.07 3.64 -32.99
C HIS A 363 16.67 3.27 -34.34
N SER A 364 17.04 2.00 -34.55
CA SER A 364 17.57 1.54 -35.84
C SER A 364 16.53 1.52 -36.97
N LEU A 365 15.23 1.51 -36.66
CA LEU A 365 14.16 1.66 -37.64
C LEU A 365 13.91 3.12 -38.02
N ASN A 366 13.88 4.03 -37.06
CA ASN A 366 13.65 5.45 -37.29
C ASN A 366 14.31 6.32 -36.21
N ASP A 367 15.45 6.92 -36.53
CA ASP A 367 16.19 7.80 -35.62
C ASP A 367 15.60 9.22 -35.52
N GLN A 368 14.52 9.53 -36.24
CA GLN A 368 13.81 10.81 -36.16
C GLN A 368 12.44 10.69 -35.47
N ASP A 369 12.12 9.54 -34.88
CA ASP A 369 10.86 9.35 -34.14
C ASP A 369 10.97 9.95 -32.72
N PRO A 370 10.22 11.01 -32.38
CA PRO A 370 10.26 11.63 -31.06
C PRO A 370 9.78 10.71 -29.93
N ASP A 371 8.91 9.73 -30.20
CA ASP A 371 8.35 8.84 -29.18
C ASP A 371 9.47 7.98 -28.56
N ILE A 372 10.44 7.55 -29.38
CA ILE A 372 11.61 6.80 -28.95
C ILE A 372 12.40 7.60 -27.91
N TYR A 373 12.77 8.83 -28.26
CA TYR A 373 13.58 9.68 -27.38
C TYR A 373 12.83 10.05 -26.11
N TYR A 374 11.53 10.33 -26.18
CA TYR A 374 10.75 10.62 -24.99
C TYR A 374 10.77 9.45 -24.01
N HIS A 375 10.53 8.22 -24.49
CA HIS A 375 10.48 7.03 -23.63
C HIS A 375 11.86 6.55 -23.14
N ILE A 376 12.92 6.70 -23.95
CA ILE A 376 14.31 6.50 -23.47
C ILE A 376 14.62 7.51 -22.37
N GLY A 377 14.21 8.78 -22.55
CA GLY A 377 14.36 9.83 -21.55
C GLY A 377 13.68 9.47 -20.24
N GLN A 378 12.45 8.93 -20.31
CA GLN A 378 11.74 8.40 -19.13
C GLN A 378 12.51 7.26 -18.47
N LEU A 379 13.00 6.27 -19.22
CA LEU A 379 13.78 5.16 -18.67
C LEU A 379 15.00 5.67 -17.87
N TYR A 380 15.78 6.59 -18.45
CA TYR A 380 16.94 7.16 -17.79
C TYR A 380 16.58 8.02 -16.56
N TYR A 381 15.47 8.76 -16.63
CA TYR A 381 14.98 9.52 -15.49
C TYR A 381 14.68 8.61 -14.29
N LEU A 382 14.09 7.44 -14.56
CA LEU A 382 13.77 6.44 -13.55
C LEU A 382 15.02 5.80 -12.94
N THR A 383 16.00 5.47 -13.78
CA THR A 383 17.29 4.89 -13.35
C THR A 383 18.25 5.93 -12.76
N GLN A 384 17.80 7.19 -12.60
CA GLN A 384 18.54 8.31 -12.01
C GLN A 384 19.70 8.84 -12.86
N ASP A 385 19.78 8.45 -14.14
CA ASP A 385 20.70 9.06 -15.11
C ASP A 385 20.06 10.33 -15.70
N LEU A 386 20.04 11.40 -14.90
CA LEU A 386 19.36 12.64 -15.24
C LEU A 386 19.97 13.37 -16.44
N GLU A 387 21.27 13.17 -16.71
CA GLU A 387 21.94 13.79 -17.85
C GLU A 387 21.49 13.14 -19.16
N ARG A 388 21.53 11.80 -19.27
CA ARG A 388 21.00 11.12 -20.46
C ARG A 388 19.50 11.33 -20.62
N ALA A 389 18.75 11.37 -19.52
CA ALA A 389 17.33 11.68 -19.55
C ALA A 389 17.09 13.06 -20.20
N LYS A 390 17.84 14.08 -19.76
CA LYS A 390 17.76 15.44 -20.27
C LYS A 390 18.09 15.52 -21.76
N GLU A 391 19.17 14.89 -22.22
CA GLU A 391 19.56 14.85 -23.63
C GLU A 391 18.43 14.28 -24.51
N ASN A 392 17.85 13.17 -24.07
CA ASN A 392 16.74 12.52 -24.76
C ASN A 392 15.47 13.38 -24.77
N PHE A 393 15.11 14.02 -23.65
CA PHE A 393 13.96 14.93 -23.63
C PHE A 393 14.17 16.21 -24.45
N ILE A 394 15.40 16.71 -24.55
CA ILE A 394 15.73 17.81 -25.47
C ILE A 394 15.48 17.36 -26.92
N LYS A 395 15.99 16.18 -27.31
CA LYS A 395 15.81 15.65 -28.65
C LYS A 395 14.33 15.37 -28.99
N ALA A 396 13.58 14.79 -28.05
CA ALA A 396 12.14 14.58 -28.19
C ALA A 396 11.39 15.90 -28.40
N LYS A 397 11.75 16.95 -27.65
CA LYS A 397 11.17 18.29 -27.80
C LYS A 397 11.54 18.95 -29.14
N GLU A 398 12.77 18.75 -29.63
CA GLU A 398 13.19 19.29 -30.93
C GLU A 398 12.42 18.64 -32.10
N LEU A 399 12.21 17.32 -32.02
CA LEU A 399 11.48 16.55 -33.03
C LEU A 399 9.95 16.75 -32.94
N ASN A 400 9.41 16.94 -31.74
CA ASN A 400 8.01 17.26 -31.51
C ASN A 400 7.85 18.43 -30.51
N PRO A 401 7.88 19.68 -31.00
CA PRO A 401 7.74 20.87 -30.15
C PRO A 401 6.38 21.03 -29.46
N GLU A 402 5.37 20.25 -29.87
CA GLU A 402 4.02 20.27 -29.30
C GLU A 402 3.82 19.21 -28.20
N ASN A 403 4.81 18.36 -27.93
CA ASN A 403 4.78 17.43 -26.81
C ASN A 403 4.97 18.19 -25.49
N VAL A 404 3.87 18.45 -24.78
CA VAL A 404 3.86 19.15 -23.48
C VAL A 404 4.73 18.45 -22.42
N TYR A 405 4.74 17.10 -22.42
CA TYR A 405 5.45 16.33 -21.42
C TYR A 405 6.96 16.51 -21.51
N ALA A 406 7.53 16.67 -22.71
CA ALA A 406 8.96 16.93 -22.84
C ALA A 406 9.40 18.22 -22.11
N TYR A 407 8.56 19.26 -22.11
CA TYR A 407 8.84 20.50 -21.35
C TYR A 407 8.71 20.29 -19.84
N ILE A 408 7.68 19.55 -19.42
CA ILE A 408 7.45 19.20 -18.01
C ILE A 408 8.65 18.41 -17.47
N GLN A 409 9.09 17.36 -18.18
CA GLN A 409 10.20 16.52 -17.74
C GLN A 409 11.51 17.32 -17.63
N LEU A 410 11.79 18.24 -18.56
CA LEU A 410 12.95 19.12 -18.47
C LEU A 410 12.90 20.07 -17.26
N ALA A 411 11.70 20.56 -16.89
CA ALA A 411 11.51 21.35 -15.68
C ALA A 411 11.72 20.50 -14.42
N CYS A 412 11.18 19.28 -14.39
CA CYS A 412 11.37 18.33 -13.30
C CYS A 412 12.86 17.95 -13.12
N ILE A 413 13.60 17.73 -14.21
CA ILE A 413 15.04 17.45 -14.14
C ILE A 413 15.81 18.63 -13.54
N ALA A 414 15.51 19.86 -13.97
CA ALA A 414 16.14 21.06 -13.39
C ALA A 414 15.91 21.12 -11.88
N TYR A 415 14.70 20.83 -11.42
CA TYR A 415 14.38 20.78 -10.00
C TYR A 415 15.20 19.69 -9.27
N ARG A 416 15.26 18.48 -9.82
CA ARG A 416 16.01 17.36 -9.23
C ARG A 416 17.52 17.61 -9.16
N ASN A 417 18.04 18.42 -10.07
CA ASN A 417 19.43 18.90 -10.04
C ASN A 417 19.65 20.06 -9.05
N GLY A 418 18.65 20.42 -8.24
CA GLY A 418 18.71 21.52 -7.27
C GLY A 418 18.56 22.91 -7.89
N GLN A 419 18.26 23.01 -9.18
CA GLN A 419 18.15 24.27 -9.92
C GLN A 419 16.72 24.81 -9.83
N VAL A 420 16.27 25.13 -8.61
CA VAL A 420 14.86 25.48 -8.32
C VAL A 420 14.34 26.67 -9.14
N GLU A 421 15.12 27.73 -9.28
CA GLU A 421 14.70 28.91 -10.06
C GLU A 421 14.62 28.62 -11.57
N ASP A 422 15.52 27.79 -12.08
CA ASP A 422 15.49 27.34 -13.47
C ASP A 422 14.27 26.46 -13.75
N ALA A 423 13.92 25.56 -12.82
CA ALA A 423 12.71 24.75 -12.89
C ALA A 423 11.44 25.64 -12.93
N LYS A 424 11.35 26.63 -12.04
CA LYS A 424 10.24 27.60 -12.04
C LYS A 424 10.13 28.34 -13.37
N GLN A 425 11.26 28.82 -13.91
CA GLN A 425 11.27 29.51 -15.19
C GLN A 425 10.80 28.60 -16.33
N LYS A 426 11.26 27.35 -16.37
CA LYS A 426 10.83 26.35 -17.36
C LYS A 426 9.31 26.08 -17.28
N PHE A 427 8.73 25.97 -16.09
CA PHE A 427 7.27 25.84 -15.95
C PHE A 427 6.52 27.09 -16.42
N GLN A 428 7.04 28.29 -16.15
CA GLN A 428 6.43 29.52 -16.65
C GLN A 428 6.46 29.60 -18.18
N ASP A 429 7.55 29.19 -18.80
CA ASP A 429 7.69 29.20 -20.26
C ASP A 429 6.83 28.11 -20.91
N ALA A 430 6.78 26.91 -20.32
CA ALA A 430 5.84 25.86 -20.73
C ALA A 430 4.39 26.36 -20.66
N LYS A 431 4.00 27.04 -19.56
CA LYS A 431 2.65 27.60 -19.39
C LYS A 431 2.31 28.65 -20.46
N LYS A 432 3.28 29.46 -20.89
CA LYS A 432 3.07 30.43 -21.99
C LYS A 432 2.86 29.72 -23.33
N LYS A 433 3.59 28.64 -23.59
CA LYS A 433 3.48 27.85 -24.83
C LYS A 433 2.19 27.02 -24.89
N PHE A 434 1.77 26.46 -23.75
CA PHE A 434 0.59 25.60 -23.62
C PHE A 434 -0.41 26.16 -22.58
N PRO A 435 -1.09 27.28 -22.87
CA PRO A 435 -1.90 27.99 -21.88
C PRO A 435 -3.15 27.23 -21.42
N THR A 436 -3.59 26.24 -22.19
CA THR A 436 -4.77 25.41 -21.91
C THR A 436 -4.43 24.05 -21.29
N SER A 437 -3.14 23.72 -21.12
CA SER A 437 -2.68 22.44 -20.56
C SER A 437 -2.88 22.44 -19.03
N PRO A 438 -3.70 21.52 -18.49
CA PRO A 438 -3.82 21.35 -17.04
C PRO A 438 -2.63 20.60 -16.42
N GLU A 439 -1.85 19.84 -17.21
CA GLU A 439 -0.67 19.08 -16.77
C GLU A 439 0.37 20.00 -16.14
N ILE A 440 0.70 21.10 -16.82
CA ILE A 440 1.75 22.03 -16.42
C ILE A 440 1.51 22.60 -15.01
N PRO A 441 0.36 23.24 -14.71
CA PRO A 441 0.10 23.70 -13.35
C PRO A 441 0.00 22.54 -12.35
N ASN A 442 -0.49 21.35 -12.72
CA ASN A 442 -0.49 20.22 -11.79
C ASN A 442 0.94 19.81 -11.36
N TYR A 443 1.83 19.54 -12.32
CA TYR A 443 3.23 19.20 -12.03
C TYR A 443 3.96 20.35 -11.33
N TYR A 444 3.70 21.60 -11.71
CA TYR A 444 4.30 22.73 -11.03
C TYR A 444 3.83 22.82 -9.57
N GLY A 445 2.55 22.52 -9.29
CA GLY A 445 2.01 22.42 -7.94
C GLY A 445 2.69 21.35 -7.11
N GLU A 446 2.98 20.18 -7.68
CA GLU A 446 3.73 19.11 -7.01
C GLU A 446 5.17 19.54 -6.66
N ILE A 447 5.86 20.20 -7.59
CA ILE A 447 7.20 20.76 -7.33
C ILE A 447 7.18 21.84 -6.26
N LEU A 448 6.17 22.72 -6.27
CA LEU A 448 6.00 23.74 -5.23
C LEU A 448 5.78 23.09 -3.86
N LEU A 449 4.94 22.05 -3.79
CA LEU A 449 4.69 21.30 -2.57
C LEU A 449 5.98 20.65 -2.04
N ASP A 450 6.76 19.99 -2.90
CA ASP A 450 8.03 19.38 -2.49
C ASP A 450 9.05 20.43 -2.02
N SER A 451 9.03 21.62 -2.62
CA SER A 451 9.85 22.76 -2.18
C SER A 451 9.36 23.44 -0.88
N GLY A 452 8.21 23.01 -0.33
CA GLY A 452 7.60 23.54 0.89
C GLY A 452 6.63 24.71 0.69
N ASP A 453 6.37 25.16 -0.54
CA ASP A 453 5.38 26.20 -0.86
C ASP A 453 3.97 25.60 -1.02
N GLU A 454 3.37 25.23 0.11
CA GLU A 454 2.03 24.64 0.14
C GLU A 454 0.95 25.58 -0.42
N LYS A 455 1.08 26.90 -0.21
CA LYS A 455 0.12 27.89 -0.73
C LYS A 455 0.21 28.02 -2.24
N GLY A 456 1.43 28.06 -2.77
CA GLY A 456 1.68 28.04 -4.21
C GLY A 456 1.14 26.76 -4.85
N ALA A 457 1.38 25.61 -4.21
CA ALA A 457 0.89 24.31 -4.67
C ALA A 457 -0.65 24.28 -4.80
N LEU A 458 -1.37 24.65 -3.73
CA LEU A 458 -2.84 24.73 -3.74
C LEU A 458 -3.36 25.60 -4.90
N LYS A 459 -2.75 26.76 -5.11
CA LYS A 459 -3.13 27.66 -6.21
C LYS A 459 -2.93 27.01 -7.57
N GLN A 460 -1.83 26.28 -7.78
CA GLN A 460 -1.61 25.61 -9.06
C GLN A 460 -2.57 24.43 -9.26
N PHE A 461 -2.88 23.65 -8.22
CA PHE A 461 -3.88 22.59 -8.30
C PHE A 461 -5.27 23.15 -8.64
N ASP A 462 -5.66 24.29 -8.07
CA ASP A 462 -6.92 24.97 -8.43
C ASP A 462 -6.93 25.43 -9.89
N VAL A 463 -5.81 25.97 -10.40
CA VAL A 463 -5.67 26.34 -11.81
C VAL A 463 -5.79 25.10 -12.71
N ALA A 464 -5.11 24.01 -12.37
CA ALA A 464 -5.14 22.76 -13.13
C ALA A 464 -6.54 22.15 -13.16
N ALA A 465 -7.24 22.10 -12.02
CA ALA A 465 -8.63 21.65 -11.93
C ALA A 465 -9.57 22.53 -12.76
N GLY A 466 -9.36 23.85 -12.75
CA GLY A 466 -10.14 24.80 -13.56
C GLY A 466 -9.92 24.60 -15.07
N LEU A 467 -8.69 24.38 -15.50
CA LEU A 467 -8.35 24.08 -16.90
C LEU A 467 -8.98 22.76 -17.34
N GLN A 468 -8.81 21.68 -16.56
CA GLN A 468 -9.42 20.38 -16.87
C GLN A 468 -10.95 20.47 -16.97
N LYS A 469 -11.61 21.21 -16.07
CA LYS A 469 -13.07 21.41 -16.12
C LYS A 469 -13.54 22.08 -17.41
N ASN A 470 -12.72 22.96 -17.98
CA ASN A 470 -13.05 23.70 -19.20
C ASN A 470 -12.66 22.95 -20.48
N LEU A 471 -11.95 21.82 -20.37
CA LEU A 471 -11.66 20.96 -21.52
C LEU A 471 -12.86 20.06 -21.84
N PRO A 472 -13.18 19.87 -23.13
CA PRO A 472 -14.22 18.93 -23.55
C PRO A 472 -13.79 17.46 -23.38
N THR A 473 -12.49 17.23 -23.25
CA THR A 473 -11.86 15.91 -23.16
C THR A 473 -11.21 15.69 -21.80
N PHE A 474 -11.06 14.42 -21.43
CA PHE A 474 -10.25 14.00 -20.29
C PHE A 474 -8.77 14.25 -20.63
N SER A 475 -7.98 14.83 -19.72
CA SER A 475 -6.52 14.83 -19.83
C SER A 475 -5.88 14.32 -18.53
N ILE A 476 -5.87 15.14 -17.48
CA ILE A 476 -5.40 14.72 -16.13
C ILE A 476 -6.54 14.40 -15.15
N GLY A 477 -7.79 14.61 -15.56
CA GLY A 477 -8.96 14.14 -14.83
C GLY A 477 -9.06 14.66 -13.40
N ALA A 478 -9.16 13.73 -12.45
CA ALA A 478 -9.31 14.05 -11.03
C ALA A 478 -7.99 14.37 -10.32
N VAL A 479 -6.83 14.21 -10.97
CA VAL A 479 -5.50 14.31 -10.33
C VAL A 479 -5.30 15.63 -9.56
N PRO A 480 -5.64 16.82 -10.09
CA PRO A 480 -5.47 18.06 -9.32
C PRO A 480 -6.32 18.13 -8.05
N LEU A 481 -7.54 17.56 -8.08
CA LEU A 481 -8.42 17.49 -6.92
C LEU A 481 -7.87 16.53 -5.87
N VAL A 482 -7.33 15.39 -6.31
CA VAL A 482 -6.66 14.41 -5.44
C VAL A 482 -5.43 15.03 -4.78
N ASN A 483 -4.58 15.71 -5.54
CA ASN A 483 -3.39 16.40 -5.03
C ASN A 483 -3.76 17.51 -4.03
N LYS A 484 -4.78 18.31 -4.35
CA LYS A 484 -5.34 19.31 -3.42
C LYS A 484 -5.84 18.67 -2.14
N ALA A 485 -6.65 17.61 -2.23
CA ALA A 485 -7.19 16.91 -1.08
C ALA A 485 -6.08 16.30 -0.21
N ALA A 486 -5.10 15.63 -0.81
CA ALA A 486 -3.95 15.04 -0.12
C ALA A 486 -3.18 16.07 0.72
N LEU A 487 -3.06 17.30 0.21
CA LEU A 487 -2.44 18.40 0.94
C LEU A 487 -3.32 18.88 2.10
N LEU A 488 -4.63 19.03 1.88
CA LEU A 488 -5.57 19.53 2.88
C LEU A 488 -5.82 18.54 4.04
N VAL A 489 -5.74 17.23 3.79
CA VAL A 489 -5.92 16.19 4.84
C VAL A 489 -4.95 16.33 6.01
N LYS A 490 -3.80 16.98 5.80
CA LYS A 490 -2.86 17.28 6.90
C LYS A 490 -3.43 18.24 7.95
N ASN A 491 -4.39 19.08 7.57
CA ASN A 491 -5.04 20.03 8.47
C ASN A 491 -6.53 19.68 8.65
N PRO A 492 -6.90 19.01 9.75
CA PRO A 492 -8.23 18.42 9.93
C PRO A 492 -9.36 19.43 10.15
N ALA A 493 -9.10 20.74 10.07
CA ALA A 493 -10.10 21.78 10.31
C ALA A 493 -11.26 21.77 9.29
N ASN A 494 -11.05 21.25 8.07
CA ASN A 494 -12.00 21.35 6.94
C ASN A 494 -12.40 19.98 6.35
N MET A 495 -12.72 18.98 7.17
CA MET A 495 -13.04 17.63 6.69
C MET A 495 -14.17 17.59 5.64
N ASP A 496 -15.21 18.40 5.81
CA ASP A 496 -16.36 18.40 4.90
C ASP A 496 -15.99 18.94 3.51
N GLU A 497 -15.13 19.97 3.45
CA GLU A 497 -14.59 20.50 2.19
C GLU A 497 -13.75 19.44 1.46
N ILE A 498 -12.91 18.71 2.22
CA ILE A 498 -12.06 17.65 1.66
C ILE A 498 -12.92 16.51 1.09
N ILE A 499 -13.98 16.11 1.81
CA ILE A 499 -14.93 15.10 1.32
C ILE A 499 -15.61 15.57 0.05
N GLU A 500 -16.06 16.83 -0.03
CA GLU A 500 -16.68 17.35 -1.25
C GLU A 500 -15.72 17.32 -2.45
N ILE A 501 -14.45 17.69 -2.23
CA ILE A 501 -13.40 17.62 -3.25
C ILE A 501 -13.20 16.18 -3.72
N LEU A 502 -13.12 15.22 -2.81
CA LEU A 502 -12.89 13.81 -3.11
C LEU A 502 -14.12 13.13 -3.75
N ASP A 503 -15.34 13.46 -3.32
CA ASP A 503 -16.56 12.99 -3.96
C ASP A 503 -16.65 13.49 -5.40
N ARG A 504 -16.23 14.74 -5.65
CA ARG A 504 -16.11 15.27 -7.01
C ARG A 504 -15.02 14.56 -7.80
N ALA A 505 -13.87 14.26 -7.18
CA ALA A 505 -12.79 13.51 -7.80
C ALA A 505 -13.26 12.10 -8.23
N CYS A 506 -13.95 11.36 -7.35
CA CYS A 506 -14.52 10.05 -7.67
C CYS A 506 -15.65 10.10 -8.72
N LYS A 507 -16.37 11.22 -8.86
CA LYS A 507 -17.35 11.42 -9.94
C LYS A 507 -16.69 11.68 -11.29
N ILE A 508 -15.62 12.48 -11.31
CA ILE A 508 -14.86 12.77 -12.54
C ILE A 508 -14.12 11.52 -13.00
N ASP A 509 -13.53 10.78 -12.06
CA ASP A 509 -12.81 9.55 -12.32
C ASP A 509 -13.27 8.43 -11.38
N PRO A 510 -14.29 7.66 -11.79
CA PRO A 510 -14.79 6.53 -11.03
C PRO A 510 -13.79 5.41 -10.85
N LYS A 511 -12.65 5.39 -11.56
CA LYS A 511 -11.62 4.36 -11.38
C LYS A 511 -10.44 4.85 -10.53
N SER A 512 -10.45 6.10 -10.06
CA SER A 512 -9.38 6.63 -9.22
C SER A 512 -9.30 5.92 -7.87
N GLU A 513 -8.25 5.11 -7.69
CA GLU A 513 -7.93 4.42 -6.43
C GLU A 513 -7.35 5.39 -5.40
N SER A 514 -6.57 6.38 -5.85
CA SER A 514 -5.98 7.42 -5.01
C SER A 514 -7.06 8.29 -4.35
N ALA A 515 -8.08 8.73 -5.10
CA ALA A 515 -9.20 9.50 -4.54
C ALA A 515 -9.94 8.70 -3.45
N ARG A 516 -10.22 7.42 -3.71
CA ARG A 516 -10.89 6.53 -2.74
C ARG A 516 -10.07 6.28 -1.50
N SER A 517 -8.76 6.08 -1.65
CA SER A 517 -7.86 5.84 -0.51
C SER A 517 -7.79 7.04 0.41
N ILE A 518 -7.71 8.26 -0.13
CA ILE A 518 -7.73 9.49 0.67
C ILE A 518 -9.11 9.67 1.31
N LEU A 519 -10.20 9.41 0.58
CA LEU A 519 -11.55 9.50 1.13
C LEU A 519 -11.74 8.50 2.29
N ALA A 520 -11.25 7.26 2.14
CA ALA A 520 -11.25 6.26 3.19
C ALA A 520 -10.49 6.74 4.43
N GLN A 521 -9.32 7.35 4.24
CA GLN A 521 -8.54 7.95 5.33
C GLN A 521 -9.32 9.05 6.06
N VAL A 522 -10.00 9.94 5.33
CA VAL A 522 -10.85 10.99 5.92
C VAL A 522 -12.03 10.38 6.68
N LYS A 523 -12.68 9.34 6.14
CA LYS A 523 -13.76 8.62 6.82
C LYS A 523 -13.28 7.93 8.10
N LEU A 524 -12.07 7.36 8.11
CA LEU A 524 -11.43 6.84 9.34
C LEU A 524 -11.24 7.93 10.38
N GLN A 525 -10.76 9.12 9.98
CA GLN A 525 -10.59 10.26 10.90
C GLN A 525 -11.93 10.75 11.48
N GLN A 526 -13.02 10.65 10.70
CA GLN A 526 -14.39 10.91 11.18
C GLN A 526 -14.97 9.78 12.06
N GLY A 527 -14.24 8.68 12.26
CA GLY A 527 -14.70 7.52 13.01
C GLY A 527 -15.70 6.63 12.24
N LYS A 528 -15.94 6.91 10.96
CA LYS A 528 -16.82 6.15 10.05
C LYS A 528 -16.06 4.97 9.45
N VAL A 529 -15.73 4.00 10.30
CA VAL A 529 -14.79 2.92 9.96
C VAL A 529 -15.35 1.98 8.88
N GLU A 530 -16.65 1.70 8.90
CA GLU A 530 -17.32 0.84 7.92
C GLU A 530 -17.29 1.46 6.51
N GLU A 531 -17.54 2.77 6.39
CA GLU A 531 -17.42 3.50 5.14
C GLU A 531 -15.97 3.46 4.62
N ALA A 532 -15.00 3.61 5.52
CA ALA A 532 -13.59 3.55 5.16
C ALA A 532 -13.14 2.18 4.67
N ILE A 533 -13.56 1.10 5.34
CA ILE A 533 -13.26 -0.28 4.91
C ILE A 533 -13.74 -0.49 3.48
N LYS A 534 -14.98 -0.12 3.18
CA LYS A 534 -15.55 -0.25 1.84
C LYS A 534 -14.71 0.51 0.80
N LEU A 535 -14.33 1.75 1.10
CA LEU A 535 -13.53 2.57 0.19
C LEU A 535 -12.11 2.01 -0.03
N PHE A 536 -11.46 1.46 1.01
CA PHE A 536 -10.16 0.80 0.84
C PHE A 536 -10.27 -0.49 0.03
N GLU A 537 -11.33 -1.27 0.22
CA GLU A 537 -11.59 -2.47 -0.58
C GLU A 537 -11.83 -2.11 -2.06
N GLU A 538 -12.63 -1.07 -2.33
CA GLU A 538 -12.82 -0.55 -3.68
C GLU A 538 -11.50 -0.04 -4.29
N ALA A 539 -10.67 0.67 -3.52
CA ALA A 539 -9.36 1.12 -3.97
C ALA A 539 -8.44 -0.05 -4.30
N ALA A 540 -8.44 -1.11 -3.49
CA ALA A 540 -7.69 -2.34 -3.76
C ALA A 540 -8.19 -3.05 -5.04
N ASP A 541 -9.49 -3.05 -5.30
CA ASP A 541 -10.06 -3.65 -6.51
C ASP A 541 -9.62 -2.88 -7.76
N LEU A 542 -9.57 -1.54 -7.69
CA LEU A 542 -9.18 -0.65 -8.78
C LEU A 542 -7.68 -0.56 -9.04
N ALA A 543 -6.84 -0.78 -8.01
CA ALA A 543 -5.39 -0.70 -8.12
C ALA A 543 -4.84 -1.62 -9.23
N ARG A 544 -3.84 -1.17 -10.00
CA ARG A 544 -3.25 -1.95 -11.11
C ARG A 544 -2.22 -2.96 -10.62
N GLY A 545 -1.25 -2.49 -9.82
CA GLY A 545 -0.11 -3.28 -9.35
C GLY A 545 -0.41 -4.11 -8.11
N TYR A 546 0.26 -5.26 -7.95
CA TYR A 546 0.11 -6.12 -6.78
C TYR A 546 0.41 -5.39 -5.47
N GLU A 547 1.45 -4.55 -5.45
CA GLU A 547 1.85 -3.79 -4.26
C GLU A 547 0.80 -2.74 -3.86
N ASP A 548 0.21 -2.02 -4.82
CA ASP A 548 -0.88 -1.08 -4.56
C ASP A 548 -2.13 -1.80 -4.01
N LYS A 549 -2.48 -2.95 -4.60
CA LYS A 549 -3.56 -3.82 -4.11
C LYS A 549 -3.31 -4.27 -2.67
N LEU A 550 -2.08 -4.71 -2.40
CA LEU A 550 -1.65 -5.16 -1.09
C LEU A 550 -1.72 -4.03 -0.06
N GLN A 551 -1.29 -2.82 -0.43
CA GLN A 551 -1.31 -1.65 0.42
C GLN A 551 -2.76 -1.23 0.77
N ALA A 552 -3.63 -1.07 -0.22
CA ALA A 552 -5.03 -0.72 0.01
C ALA A 552 -5.77 -1.79 0.83
N THR A 553 -5.51 -3.07 0.54
CA THR A 553 -6.04 -4.19 1.34
C THR A 553 -5.51 -4.15 2.78
N SER A 554 -4.24 -3.81 2.98
CA SER A 554 -3.68 -3.67 4.34
C SER A 554 -4.38 -2.58 5.14
N PHE A 555 -4.76 -1.47 4.52
CA PHE A 555 -5.58 -0.45 5.18
C PHE A 555 -6.99 -0.95 5.53
N ALA A 556 -7.63 -1.70 4.63
CA ALA A 556 -8.93 -2.32 4.89
C ALA A 556 -8.85 -3.31 6.08
N GLU A 557 -7.85 -4.20 6.08
CA GLU A 557 -7.67 -5.21 7.14
C GLU A 557 -7.32 -4.56 8.49
N ALA A 558 -6.52 -3.48 8.49
CA ALA A 558 -6.25 -2.70 9.69
C ALA A 558 -7.52 -2.01 10.23
N ALA A 559 -8.35 -1.44 9.35
CA ALA A 559 -9.63 -0.84 9.73
C ALA A 559 -10.64 -1.87 10.26
N LYS A 560 -10.70 -3.08 9.67
CA LYS A 560 -11.47 -4.21 10.21
C LYS A 560 -11.00 -4.63 11.60
N MET A 561 -9.69 -4.61 11.83
CA MET A 561 -9.13 -4.87 13.16
C MET A 561 -9.61 -3.83 14.18
N GLN A 562 -9.69 -2.56 13.79
CA GLN A 562 -10.24 -1.50 14.65
C GLN A 562 -11.67 -1.81 15.10
N LEU A 563 -12.54 -2.29 14.20
CA LEU A 563 -13.91 -2.73 14.56
C LEU A 563 -13.89 -3.91 15.54
N LYS A 564 -13.10 -4.95 15.23
CA LYS A 564 -12.99 -6.14 16.09
C LYS A 564 -12.52 -5.81 17.51
N ILE A 565 -11.65 -4.81 17.67
CA ILE A 565 -11.20 -4.31 18.97
C ILE A 565 -12.30 -3.53 19.70
N ARG A 566 -13.08 -2.70 18.99
CA ARG A 566 -14.20 -1.95 19.58
C ARG A 566 -15.32 -2.85 20.07
N GLU A 567 -15.51 -4.01 19.43
CA GLU A 567 -16.49 -5.03 19.82
C GLU A 567 -16.10 -5.77 21.12
N ASP A 568 -14.81 -5.81 21.49
CA ASP A 568 -14.36 -6.41 22.76
C ASP A 568 -14.53 -5.42 23.93
N PRO A 569 -15.37 -5.71 24.94
CA PRO A 569 -15.67 -4.75 26.01
C PRO A 569 -14.45 -4.41 26.89
N ASN A 570 -13.52 -5.34 27.08
CA ASN A 570 -12.35 -5.13 27.93
C ASN A 570 -11.33 -4.23 27.22
N LEU A 571 -11.09 -4.52 25.94
CA LEU A 571 -10.18 -3.74 25.11
C LEU A 571 -10.74 -2.35 24.82
N SER A 572 -12.01 -2.25 24.45
CA SER A 572 -12.68 -0.97 24.18
C SER A 572 -12.62 -0.03 25.39
N LYS A 573 -12.97 -0.52 26.59
CA LYS A 573 -12.81 0.25 27.83
C LYS A 573 -11.35 0.67 28.07
N LYS A 574 -10.40 -0.24 27.86
CA LYS A 574 -8.98 0.06 28.10
C LYS A 574 -8.47 1.15 27.16
N VAL A 575 -8.94 1.10 25.93
CA VAL A 575 -8.67 2.07 24.89
C VAL A 575 -9.26 3.45 25.24
N GLU A 576 -10.49 3.52 25.74
CA GLU A 576 -11.08 4.77 26.26
C GLU A 576 -10.24 5.38 27.41
N GLU A 577 -9.78 4.56 28.36
CA GLU A 577 -8.90 5.02 29.45
C GLU A 577 -7.61 5.66 28.91
N LEU A 578 -6.99 5.04 27.89
CA LEU A 578 -5.76 5.54 27.27
C LEU A 578 -5.98 6.85 26.51
N MET A 579 -7.12 7.02 25.81
CA MET A 579 -7.47 8.30 25.20
C MET A 579 -7.66 9.42 26.22
N ALA A 580 -8.38 9.14 27.31
CA ALA A 580 -8.63 10.14 28.35
C ALA A 580 -7.32 10.63 28.96
N HIS A 581 -6.37 9.72 29.20
CA HIS A 581 -5.03 10.08 29.67
C HIS A 581 -4.24 10.92 28.65
N ALA A 582 -4.30 10.58 27.37
CA ALA A 582 -3.61 11.32 26.31
C ALA A 582 -4.13 12.76 26.14
N GLN A 583 -5.44 12.96 26.28
CA GLN A 583 -6.05 14.30 26.23
C GLN A 583 -5.63 15.16 27.43
N LEU A 584 -5.56 14.58 28.64
CA LEU A 584 -5.14 15.29 29.84
C LEU A 584 -3.67 15.72 29.80
N SER A 585 -2.78 14.95 29.17
CA SER A 585 -1.37 15.30 28.98
C SER A 585 -1.10 16.42 27.98
N GLN A 586 -2.10 16.87 27.21
CA GLN A 586 -1.96 18.05 26.34
C GLN A 586 -2.22 19.38 27.07
N PHE A 587 -2.72 19.33 28.31
CA PHE A 587 -3.07 20.51 29.12
C PHE A 587 -2.09 20.79 30.28
N VAL A 588 -1.00 20.02 30.39
CA VAL A 588 0.09 20.18 31.37
C VAL A 588 1.38 20.42 30.61
#